data_AF-A0A849SNK6-F1
#
_entry.id   AF-A0A849SNK6-F1
#
_cell.length_a   1.000
_cell.length_b   1.000
_cell.length_c   1.000
_cell.angle_alpha   90.00
_cell.angle_beta   90.00
_cell.angle_gamma   90.00
#
_symmetry.space_group_name_H-M   'P 1'
#
loop_
_entity.id
_entity.type
_entity.pdbx_description
1 polymer ?
#
loop_
_entity_poly.entity_id
_entity_poly.type
_entity_poly.pdbx_seq_one_letter_code
_entity_poly.pdbx_strand_id
1 'polypeptide(L)'
;MSIAKRLEDERKRLGKTQEEWAHLTGVHRNTQIKYERGIVTPNADYFALISTNGADVNYIITGEKSAKSFFVDNKGEVIVRPAVELERECAIAYNSVLALEAALVVMGRNLNPHQKASCVRMLFRLSWPHGAIDKPMIDDVISLAMPHDDEK
;
A
#
# COMPACT_ATOMS: atom_id res chain seq x y z
N MET A 1 -23.15 7.43 -13.99
CA MET A 1 -22.01 7.08 -14.88
C MET A 1 -21.85 5.57 -14.90
N SER A 2 -21.59 4.94 -16.05
CA SER A 2 -21.40 3.48 -16.14
C SER A 2 -20.00 3.06 -15.66
N ILE A 3 -19.81 1.79 -15.32
CA ILE A 3 -18.50 1.22 -14.96
C ILE A 3 -17.46 1.42 -16.06
N ALA A 4 -17.86 1.23 -17.33
CA ALA A 4 -17.02 1.47 -18.50
C ALA A 4 -16.50 2.91 -18.55
N LYS A 5 -17.38 3.87 -18.24
CA LYS A 5 -17.02 5.28 -18.24
C LYS A 5 -16.15 5.66 -17.05
N ARG A 6 -16.36 5.04 -15.88
CA ARG A 6 -15.47 5.19 -14.71
C ARG A 6 -14.09 4.59 -14.95
N LEU A 7 -14.01 3.46 -15.65
CA LEU A 7 -12.72 2.88 -16.04
C LEU A 7 -11.95 3.82 -16.99
N GLU A 8 -12.64 4.41 -17.98
CA GLU A 8 -12.05 5.41 -18.87
C GLU A 8 -11.60 6.66 -18.10
N ASP A 9 -12.45 7.16 -17.19
CA ASP A 9 -12.16 8.32 -16.33
C ASP A 9 -10.91 8.07 -15.49
N GLU A 10 -10.81 6.90 -14.86
CA GLU A 10 -9.68 6.54 -14.00
C GLU A 10 -8.37 6.38 -14.78
N ARG A 11 -8.44 5.80 -15.98
CA ARG A 11 -7.28 5.76 -16.88
C ARG A 11 -6.79 7.16 -17.24
N LYS A 12 -7.71 8.06 -17.58
CA LYS A 12 -7.38 9.46 -17.91
C LYS A 12 -6.83 10.22 -16.71
N ARG A 13 -7.36 9.97 -15.50
CA ARG A 13 -6.85 10.54 -14.25
C ARG A 13 -5.37 10.22 -14.02
N LEU A 14 -4.96 8.99 -14.37
CA LEU A 14 -3.57 8.55 -14.29
C LEU A 14 -2.72 8.94 -15.52
N GLY A 15 -3.27 9.71 -16.46
CA GLY A 15 -2.55 10.22 -17.62
C GLY A 15 -2.13 9.13 -18.63
N LYS A 16 -2.74 7.94 -18.59
CA LYS A 16 -2.35 6.80 -19.42
C LYS A 16 -3.16 6.73 -20.72
N THR A 17 -2.51 6.34 -21.80
CA THR A 17 -3.15 5.96 -23.06
C THR A 17 -3.81 4.57 -22.94
N GLN A 18 -4.70 4.22 -23.89
CA GLN A 18 -5.31 2.89 -23.93
C GLN A 18 -4.29 1.78 -24.17
N GLU A 19 -3.19 2.08 -24.88
CA GLU A 19 -2.10 1.12 -25.12
C GLU A 19 -1.33 0.85 -23.83
N GLU A 20 -0.88 1.91 -23.15
CA GLU A 20 -0.16 1.79 -21.89
C GLU A 20 -1.00 1.07 -20.82
N TRP A 21 -2.29 1.37 -20.74
CA TRP A 21 -3.20 0.73 -19.79
C TRP A 21 -3.40 -0.76 -20.08
N ALA A 22 -3.49 -1.11 -21.37
CA ALA A 22 -3.60 -2.49 -21.79
C ALA A 22 -2.32 -3.28 -21.44
N HIS A 23 -1.16 -2.67 -21.66
CA HIS A 23 0.13 -3.24 -21.27
C HIS A 23 0.24 -3.51 -19.76
N LEU A 24 -0.29 -2.64 -18.90
CA LEU A 24 -0.30 -2.86 -17.44
C LEU A 24 -1.05 -4.12 -17.01
N THR A 25 -2.04 -4.53 -17.80
CA THR A 25 -2.96 -5.63 -17.47
C THR A 25 -2.73 -6.88 -18.30
N GLY A 26 -1.76 -6.85 -19.22
CA GLY A 26 -1.48 -7.95 -20.15
C GLY A 26 -2.58 -8.17 -21.20
N VAL A 27 -3.54 -7.26 -21.32
CA VAL A 27 -4.61 -7.35 -22.34
C VAL A 27 -4.19 -6.63 -23.61
N HIS A 28 -4.84 -6.93 -24.73
CA HIS A 28 -4.64 -6.20 -25.97
C HIS A 28 -5.36 -4.84 -25.94
N ARG A 29 -4.81 -3.80 -26.60
CA ARG A 29 -5.46 -2.46 -26.70
C ARG A 29 -6.91 -2.51 -27.16
N ASN A 30 -7.24 -3.36 -28.13
CA ASN A 30 -8.63 -3.54 -28.59
C ASN A 30 -9.56 -4.07 -27.49
N THR A 31 -9.04 -4.88 -26.56
CA THR A 31 -9.80 -5.35 -25.39
C THR A 31 -10.08 -4.18 -24.44
N GLN A 32 -9.09 -3.31 -24.19
CA GLN A 32 -9.28 -2.09 -23.39
C GLN A 32 -10.37 -1.19 -23.98
N ILE A 33 -10.38 -1.01 -25.30
CA ILE A 33 -11.41 -0.23 -25.99
C ILE A 33 -12.81 -0.83 -25.79
N LYS A 34 -12.93 -2.17 -25.83
CA LYS A 34 -14.21 -2.85 -25.59
C LYS A 34 -14.69 -2.65 -24.14
N TYR A 35 -13.78 -2.68 -23.17
CA TYR A 35 -14.09 -2.38 -21.77
C TYR A 35 -14.60 -0.95 -21.58
N GLU A 36 -13.90 0.04 -22.14
CA GLU A 36 -14.28 1.46 -22.03
C GLU A 36 -15.56 1.81 -22.80
N ARG A 37 -15.93 1.00 -23.80
CA ARG A 37 -17.22 1.10 -24.50
C ARG A 37 -18.36 0.33 -23.83
N GLY A 38 -18.06 -0.46 -22.79
CA GLY A 38 -19.04 -1.30 -22.09
C GLY A 38 -19.55 -2.48 -22.92
N ILE A 39 -18.79 -2.90 -23.93
CA ILE A 39 -19.12 -4.07 -24.77
C ILE A 39 -18.82 -5.37 -24.01
N VAL A 40 -17.74 -5.36 -23.22
CA VAL A 40 -17.29 -6.47 -22.38
C VAL A 40 -16.94 -5.90 -21.01
N THR A 41 -17.09 -6.70 -19.95
CA THR A 41 -16.70 -6.32 -18.60
C THR A 41 -15.35 -6.98 -18.25
N PRO A 42 -14.39 -6.25 -17.67
CA PRO A 42 -13.16 -6.86 -17.17
C PRO A 42 -13.42 -7.85 -16.02
N ASN A 43 -12.53 -8.82 -15.85
CA ASN A 43 -12.58 -9.74 -14.71
C ASN A 43 -11.92 -9.15 -13.45
N ALA A 44 -12.03 -9.85 -12.32
CA ALA A 44 -11.44 -9.41 -11.05
C ALA A 44 -9.91 -9.27 -11.13
N ASP A 45 -9.21 -10.17 -11.83
CA ASP A 45 -7.75 -10.12 -11.98
C ASP A 45 -7.28 -8.85 -12.67
N TYR A 46 -8.01 -8.40 -13.70
CA TYR A 46 -7.76 -7.12 -14.35
C TYR A 46 -7.85 -5.95 -13.35
N PHE A 47 -8.84 -5.94 -12.47
CA PHE A 47 -8.97 -4.91 -11.44
C PHE A 47 -7.83 -4.96 -10.42
N ALA A 48 -7.40 -6.15 -10.02
CA ALA A 48 -6.25 -6.32 -9.14
C ALA A 48 -4.96 -5.73 -9.75
N LEU A 49 -4.71 -5.98 -11.04
CA LEU A 49 -3.53 -5.47 -11.76
C LEU A 49 -3.52 -3.94 -11.90
N ILE A 50 -4.66 -3.31 -12.18
CA ILE A 50 -4.68 -1.83 -12.25
C ILE A 50 -4.60 -1.19 -10.86
N SER A 51 -5.08 -1.88 -9.82
CA SER A 51 -5.00 -1.38 -8.44
C SER A 51 -3.56 -1.18 -7.98
N THR A 52 -2.65 -2.10 -8.32
CA THR A 52 -1.22 -1.98 -8.00
C THR A 52 -0.54 -0.83 -8.74
N ASN A 53 -1.18 -0.30 -9.78
CA ASN A 53 -0.73 0.82 -10.58
C ASN A 53 -1.46 2.14 -10.21
N GLY A 54 -2.10 2.19 -9.05
CA GLY A 54 -2.70 3.41 -8.49
C GLY A 54 -4.10 3.73 -9.01
N ALA A 55 -4.77 2.80 -9.71
CA ALA A 55 -6.18 2.94 -10.07
C ALA A 55 -7.09 2.74 -8.85
N ASP A 56 -8.05 3.66 -8.67
CA ASP A 56 -9.11 3.57 -7.67
C ASP A 56 -10.18 2.57 -8.14
N VAL A 57 -9.92 1.29 -7.87
CA VAL A 57 -10.85 0.20 -8.20
C VAL A 57 -12.18 0.35 -7.47
N ASN A 58 -12.18 0.89 -6.24
CA ASN A 58 -13.42 1.15 -5.51
C ASN A 58 -14.29 2.12 -6.31
N TYR A 59 -13.74 3.25 -6.73
CA TYR A 59 -14.45 4.18 -7.62
C TYR A 59 -14.95 3.53 -8.90
N ILE A 60 -14.12 2.73 -9.58
CA ILE A 60 -14.54 2.06 -10.81
C ILE A 60 -15.77 1.17 -10.56
N ILE A 61 -15.78 0.38 -9.50
CA ILE A 61 -16.86 -0.57 -9.19
C ILE A 61 -18.09 0.14 -8.61
N THR A 62 -17.94 0.94 -7.57
CA THR A 62 -19.04 1.52 -6.79
C THR A 62 -19.52 2.86 -7.34
N GLY A 63 -18.64 3.62 -7.98
CA GLY A 63 -18.88 5.00 -8.38
C GLY A 63 -18.61 6.04 -7.30
N GLU A 64 -18.22 5.61 -6.10
CA GLU A 64 -17.83 6.48 -5.01
C GLU A 64 -16.33 6.73 -5.07
N LYS A 65 -15.92 7.99 -5.22
CA LYS A 65 -14.50 8.34 -5.21
C LYS A 65 -13.95 8.07 -3.81
N SER A 66 -12.83 7.35 -3.73
CA SER A 66 -12.14 7.22 -2.45
C SER A 66 -11.79 8.61 -1.94
N ALA A 67 -11.90 8.80 -0.62
CA ALA A 67 -11.43 10.04 0.00
C ALA A 67 -9.97 10.27 -0.41
N LYS A 68 -9.55 11.52 -0.55
CA LYS A 68 -8.15 11.85 -0.82
C LYS A 68 -7.45 12.06 0.50
N SER A 69 -6.29 11.45 0.65
CA SER A 69 -5.41 11.69 1.77
C SER A 69 -4.23 12.54 1.32
N PHE A 70 -3.91 13.53 2.16
CA PHE A 70 -2.80 14.44 1.94
C PHE A 70 -1.65 14.01 2.85
N PHE A 71 -0.49 13.83 2.25
CA PHE A 71 0.75 13.45 2.92
C PHE A 71 1.76 14.57 2.72
N VAL A 72 2.69 14.68 3.65
CA VAL A 72 3.89 15.50 3.49
C VAL A 72 5.07 14.55 3.49
N ASP A 73 5.86 14.55 2.43
CA ASP A 73 7.05 13.72 2.36
C ASP A 73 8.20 14.27 3.23
N ASN A 74 9.31 13.55 3.30
CA ASN A 74 10.47 13.97 4.10
C ASN A 74 11.14 15.27 3.61
N LYS A 75 10.78 15.76 2.43
CA LYS A 75 11.26 17.02 1.84
C LYS A 75 10.25 18.17 2.01
N GLY A 76 9.08 17.90 2.60
CA GLY A 76 8.02 18.89 2.79
C GLY A 76 7.05 19.00 1.61
N GLU A 77 7.11 18.10 0.64
CA GLU A 77 6.23 18.11 -0.53
C GLU A 77 4.89 17.43 -0.23
N VAL A 78 3.79 18.04 -0.68
CA VAL A 78 2.45 17.47 -0.50
C VAL A 78 2.21 16.38 -1.54
N ILE A 79 2.06 15.14 -1.08
CA ILE A 79 1.67 13.99 -1.90
C ILE A 79 0.19 13.71 -1.67
N VAL A 80 -0.57 13.56 -2.76
CA VAL A 80 -1.99 13.17 -2.68
C VAL A 80 -2.12 11.71 -3.09
N ARG A 81 -2.61 10.87 -2.18
CA ARG A 81 -2.89 9.45 -2.46
C ARG A 81 -4.36 9.12 -2.17
N PRO A 82 -4.91 8.04 -2.74
CA PRO A 82 -6.20 7.52 -2.32
C PRO A 82 -6.20 7.17 -0.82
N ALA A 83 -7.27 7.48 -0.09
CA ALA A 83 -7.37 7.22 1.35
C ALA A 83 -7.32 5.73 1.70
N VAL A 84 -7.70 4.85 0.78
CA VAL A 84 -7.52 3.39 0.94
C VAL A 84 -6.04 3.02 1.12
N GLU A 85 -5.13 3.79 0.52
CA GLU A 85 -3.68 3.61 0.72
C GLU A 85 -3.25 4.14 2.09
N LEU A 86 -3.81 5.28 2.55
CA LEU A 86 -3.60 5.77 3.92
C LEU A 86 -4.09 4.78 4.98
N GLU A 87 -5.29 4.22 4.81
CA GLU A 87 -5.84 3.24 5.76
C GLU A 87 -4.93 2.01 5.87
N ARG A 88 -4.37 1.56 4.75
CA ARG A 88 -3.36 0.47 4.72
C ARG A 88 -2.06 0.89 5.39
N GLU A 89 -1.53 2.07 5.09
CA GLU A 89 -0.31 2.62 5.71
C GLU A 89 -0.46 2.76 7.23
N CYS A 90 -1.55 3.38 7.67
CA CYS A 90 -1.88 3.54 9.09
C CYS A 90 -2.07 2.18 9.77
N ALA A 91 -2.70 1.21 9.11
CA ALA A 91 -2.85 -0.14 9.64
C ALA A 91 -1.50 -0.82 9.85
N ILE A 92 -0.58 -0.73 8.87
CA ILE A 92 0.77 -1.31 8.99
C ILE A 92 1.57 -0.61 10.08
N ALA A 93 1.52 0.72 10.17
CA ALA A 93 2.20 1.49 11.21
C ALA A 93 1.66 1.16 12.61
N TYR A 94 0.35 1.09 12.77
CA TYR A 94 -0.30 0.69 14.01
C TYR A 94 0.10 -0.74 14.42
N ASN A 95 0.03 -1.69 13.47
CA ASN A 95 0.43 -3.08 13.73
C ASN A 95 1.92 -3.18 14.07
N SER A 96 2.79 -2.36 13.48
CA SER A 96 4.23 -2.32 13.80
C SER A 96 4.47 -1.92 15.26
N VAL A 97 3.75 -0.91 15.74
CA VAL A 97 3.84 -0.46 17.14
C VAL A 97 3.27 -1.54 18.07
N LEU A 98 2.07 -2.03 17.78
CA LEU A 98 1.38 -3.00 18.63
C LEU A 98 2.17 -4.31 18.75
N ALA A 99 2.68 -4.83 17.63
CA ALA A 99 3.47 -6.06 17.59
C ALA A 99 4.78 -5.92 18.38
N LEU A 100 5.48 -4.78 18.24
CA LEU A 100 6.69 -4.50 18.99
C LEU A 100 6.41 -4.45 20.50
N GLU A 101 5.42 -3.67 20.93
CA GLU A 101 5.10 -3.54 22.36
C GLU A 101 4.66 -4.88 22.96
N ALA A 102 3.85 -5.65 22.25
CA ALA A 102 3.44 -6.99 22.69
C ALA A 102 4.65 -7.94 22.84
N ALA A 103 5.57 -7.94 21.89
CA ALA A 103 6.77 -8.77 21.94
C ALA A 103 7.70 -8.37 23.09
N LEU A 104 7.92 -7.07 23.31
CA LEU A 104 8.74 -6.56 24.42
C LEU A 104 8.17 -6.97 25.78
N VAL A 105 6.84 -6.90 25.95
CA VAL A 105 6.15 -7.36 27.17
C VAL A 105 6.37 -8.85 27.39
N VAL A 106 6.16 -9.69 26.37
CA VAL A 106 6.35 -11.15 26.46
C VAL A 106 7.81 -11.50 26.78
N MET A 107 8.77 -10.77 26.20
CA MET A 107 10.20 -10.98 26.43
C MET A 107 10.70 -10.40 27.76
N GLY A 108 9.87 -9.64 28.48
CA GLY A 108 10.30 -8.92 29.69
C GLY A 108 11.40 -7.89 29.40
N ARG A 109 11.42 -7.31 28.19
CA ARG A 109 12.45 -6.36 27.73
C ARG A 109 11.89 -4.95 27.68
N ASN A 110 12.79 -3.97 27.85
CA ASN A 110 12.45 -2.57 27.67
C ASN A 110 13.48 -1.89 26.74
N LEU A 111 12.97 -1.31 25.66
CA LEU A 111 13.77 -0.52 24.72
C LEU A 111 13.56 0.97 25.01
N ASN A 112 14.62 1.77 24.86
CA ASN A 112 14.49 3.22 24.97
C ASN A 112 13.69 3.80 23.79
N PRO A 113 13.18 5.05 23.87
CA PRO A 113 12.35 5.64 22.82
C PRO A 113 13.01 5.63 21.43
N HIS A 114 14.34 5.81 21.36
CA HIS A 114 15.07 5.79 20.10
C HIS A 114 15.13 4.40 19.48
N GLN A 115 15.41 3.37 20.30
CA GLN A 115 15.40 1.97 19.87
C GLN A 115 14.01 1.55 19.41
N LYS A 116 12.95 1.92 20.15
CA LYS A 116 11.56 1.65 19.75
C LYS A 116 11.24 2.29 18.40
N ALA A 117 11.60 3.56 18.21
CA ALA A 117 11.38 4.25 16.94
C ALA A 117 12.12 3.58 15.78
N SER A 118 13.35 3.10 15.99
CA SER A 118 14.11 2.34 15.00
C SER A 118 13.45 1.01 14.66
N CYS A 119 12.99 0.26 15.66
CA CYS A 119 12.28 -1.00 15.48
C CYS A 119 10.98 -0.82 14.69
N VAL A 120 10.13 0.12 15.09
CA VAL A 120 8.86 0.42 14.41
C VAL A 120 9.11 0.83 12.96
N ARG A 121 10.13 1.66 12.72
CA ARG A 121 10.51 2.07 11.36
C ARG A 121 10.95 0.89 10.51
N MET A 122 11.71 -0.05 11.09
CA MET A 122 12.18 -1.24 10.38
C MET A 122 11.03 -2.20 10.08
N LEU A 123 10.15 -2.45 11.06
CA LEU A 123 8.94 -3.24 10.89
C LEU A 123 8.03 -2.67 9.80
N PHE A 124 7.77 -1.37 9.83
CA PHE A 124 6.96 -0.69 8.83
C PHE A 124 7.56 -0.86 7.42
N ARG A 125 8.87 -0.64 7.26
CA ARG A 125 9.56 -0.74 5.96
C ARG A 125 9.54 -2.15 5.39
N LEU A 126 9.75 -3.16 6.22
CA LEU A 126 9.76 -4.57 5.81
C LEU A 126 8.34 -5.08 5.49
N SER A 127 7.31 -4.50 6.13
CA SER A 127 5.91 -4.85 5.90
C SER A 127 5.31 -4.14 4.67
N TRP A 128 5.95 -3.09 4.18
CA TRP A 128 5.47 -2.34 3.03
C TRP A 128 6.00 -2.94 1.71
N PRO A 129 5.17 -3.11 0.65
CA PRO A 129 3.71 -2.87 0.59
C PRO A 129 2.86 -4.12 0.91
N HIS A 130 3.46 -5.30 1.13
CA HIS A 130 2.74 -6.59 1.16
C HIS A 130 3.15 -7.56 2.28
N GLY A 131 4.03 -7.16 3.21
CA GLY A 131 4.53 -8.04 4.26
C GLY A 131 3.60 -8.07 5.48
N ALA A 132 3.26 -9.27 5.94
CA ALA A 132 2.71 -9.46 7.28
C ALA A 132 3.84 -9.28 8.31
N ILE A 133 3.52 -8.70 9.47
CA ILE A 133 4.45 -8.65 10.59
C ILE A 133 4.37 -9.99 11.31
N ASP A 134 5.40 -10.81 11.19
CA ASP A 134 5.50 -12.11 11.85
C ASP A 134 6.52 -12.13 12.98
N LYS A 135 6.46 -13.18 13.79
CA LYS A 135 7.31 -13.32 14.98
C LYS A 135 8.81 -13.31 14.66
N PRO A 136 9.33 -14.08 13.68
CA PRO A 136 10.74 -14.02 13.31
C PRO A 136 11.22 -12.61 12.96
N MET A 137 10.44 -11.88 12.17
CA MET A 137 10.75 -10.50 11.80
C MET A 137 10.80 -9.56 13.01
N ILE A 138 9.90 -9.72 13.98
CA ILE A 138 9.92 -8.92 15.22
C ILE A 138 11.17 -9.25 16.04
N ASP A 139 11.49 -10.54 16.19
CA ASP A 139 12.64 -11.00 16.98
C ASP A 139 13.96 -10.48 16.39
N ASP A 140 14.12 -10.51 15.06
CA ASP A 140 15.30 -9.97 14.35
C ASP A 140 15.45 -8.46 14.55
N VAL A 141 14.34 -7.73 14.42
CA VAL A 141 14.33 -6.26 14.59
C VAL A 141 14.70 -5.86 16.01
N ILE A 142 14.16 -6.57 17.02
CA ILE A 142 14.52 -6.34 18.42
C ILE A 142 16.01 -6.66 18.63
N SER A 143 16.51 -7.76 18.07
CA SER A 143 17.92 -8.15 18.20
C SER A 143 18.87 -7.08 17.64
N LEU A 144 18.54 -6.51 16.48
CA LEU A 144 19.36 -5.46 15.82
C LEU A 144 19.36 -4.13 16.58
N ALA A 145 18.31 -3.84 17.36
CA ALA A 145 18.21 -2.59 18.13
C ALA A 145 18.95 -2.66 19.48
N MET A 146 19.36 -3.86 19.90
CA MET A 146 20.17 -4.03 21.09
C MET A 146 21.64 -3.72 20.77
N PRO A 147 22.37 -3.00 21.63
CA PRO A 147 23.82 -2.99 21.53
C PRO A 147 24.31 -4.44 21.63
N HIS A 148 25.23 -4.82 20.75
CA HIS A 148 26.00 -6.05 20.98
C HIS A 148 26.67 -5.87 22.35
N ASP A 149 26.44 -6.82 23.25
CA ASP A 149 27.30 -6.95 24.43
C ASP A 149 28.70 -7.29 23.87
N ASP A 150 29.47 -6.26 23.55
CA ASP A 150 30.89 -6.41 23.27
C ASP A 150 31.51 -7.06 24.50
N GLU A 151 32.02 -8.26 24.28
CA GLU A 151 32.65 -9.14 25.25
C GLU A 151 33.58 -8.36 26.19
N LYS A 152 33.31 -8.47 27.50
CA LYS A 152 34.31 -8.17 28.54
C LYS A 152 35.24 -9.35 28.73
#